data_AF-A0A1Q6XDN2-F1
#
_entry.id   AF-A0A1Q6XDN2-F1
#
_cell.length_a   1.000
_cell.length_b   1.000
_cell.length_c   1.000
_cell.angle_alpha   90.00
_cell.angle_beta   90.00
_cell.angle_gamma   90.00
#
_symmetry.space_group_name_H-M   'P 1'
#
loop_
_entity.id
_entity.type
_entity.pdbx_description
1 polymer ?
#
loop_
_entity_poly.entity_id
_entity_poly.type
_entity_poly.pdbx_seq_one_letter_code
_entity_poly.pdbx_strand_id
1 'polypeptide(L)'
;MIPLALIFALLAAVPHQSSSTEFQTSVQQRAHAEYERHKQAAIRINDLAERIHSEAEASAFVSEIAAVFAKELPAAWASIGIRQRVAHAEYKAISNPTKLISEQRIVDVWNQYVKEIAAPEEAIISTAEIHNMRDAEFTVARLMWARGNQTVWTMPNVYALQPDGKVADACRAVETVRVMYDLNDFRNLRGARDRVRRGIVPSEQAEKRMEGPNPHPQPTAWLGAHVDTNPIRSAEQRYLREHGSEEYGQLLTRLLGELFPLQ
;
A
#
# COMPACT_ATOMS: atom_id res chain seq x y z
N MET A 1 -10.51 -12.86 -1.96
CA MET A 1 -10.12 -11.54 -1.44
C MET A 1 -11.28 -10.60 -1.67
N ILE A 2 -11.89 -10.05 -0.62
CA ILE A 2 -12.91 -9.03 -0.77
C ILE A 2 -12.14 -7.71 -0.86
N PRO A 3 -12.09 -7.03 -2.02
CA PRO A 3 -11.53 -5.69 -2.03
C PRO A 3 -12.46 -4.84 -1.17
N LEU A 4 -11.94 -4.12 -0.18
CA LEU A 4 -12.72 -3.18 0.63
C LEU A 4 -13.42 -2.08 -0.20
N ALA A 5 -13.11 -1.98 -1.50
CA ALA A 5 -13.89 -1.25 -2.50
C ALA A 5 -15.31 -1.81 -2.74
N LEU A 6 -15.60 -3.07 -2.41
CA LEU A 6 -16.89 -3.74 -2.63
C LEU A 6 -17.95 -3.39 -1.58
N ILE A 7 -17.60 -2.73 -0.47
CA ILE A 7 -18.59 -2.20 0.48
C ILE A 7 -19.36 -1.01 -0.13
N PHE A 8 -18.80 -0.33 -1.13
CA PHE A 8 -19.47 0.78 -1.81
C PHE A 8 -20.34 0.38 -3.02
N ALA A 9 -20.26 -0.86 -3.50
CA ALA A 9 -20.99 -1.29 -4.72
C ALA A 9 -22.35 -1.96 -4.44
N LEU A 10 -22.69 -2.26 -3.18
CA LEU A 10 -23.95 -2.94 -2.83
C LEU A 10 -25.15 -2.00 -2.64
N LEU A 11 -25.00 -0.69 -2.87
CA LEU A 11 -26.07 0.30 -2.66
C LEU A 11 -26.86 0.70 -3.93
N ALA A 12 -26.56 0.13 -5.10
CA ALA A 12 -27.15 0.62 -6.36
C ALA A 12 -28.05 -0.34 -7.15
N ALA A 13 -28.32 -1.58 -6.69
CA ALA A 13 -29.14 -2.49 -7.50
C ALA A 13 -29.90 -3.58 -6.71
N VAL A 14 -30.98 -3.22 -6.00
CA VAL A 14 -32.18 -4.09 -5.87
C VAL A 14 -33.43 -3.21 -5.65
N PRO A 15 -34.47 -3.29 -6.50
CA PRO A 15 -35.76 -2.66 -6.23
C PRO A 15 -36.68 -3.56 -5.36
N HIS A 16 -37.29 -2.91 -4.35
CA HIS A 16 -38.52 -3.20 -3.60
C HIS A 16 -38.85 -4.59 -3.02
N GLN A 17 -39.04 -4.64 -1.68
CA GLN A 17 -40.35 -4.94 -1.07
C GLN A 17 -40.41 -4.60 0.44
N SER A 18 -41.33 -3.68 0.76
CA SER A 18 -42.01 -3.22 1.99
C SER A 18 -41.88 -3.89 3.38
N SER A 19 -40.79 -4.58 3.73
CA SER A 19 -40.43 -4.91 5.13
C SER A 19 -39.05 -4.36 5.54
N SER A 20 -38.46 -3.54 4.67
CA SER A 20 -37.01 -3.35 4.57
C SER A 20 -36.47 -2.08 5.22
N THR A 21 -37.30 -1.14 5.67
CA THR A 21 -36.83 0.19 6.08
C THR A 21 -36.03 0.13 7.38
N GLU A 22 -36.49 -0.59 8.41
CA GLU A 22 -35.76 -0.74 9.68
C GLU A 22 -34.48 -1.57 9.52
N PHE A 23 -34.54 -2.65 8.73
CA PHE A 23 -33.38 -3.50 8.46
C PHE A 23 -32.31 -2.74 7.64
N GLN A 24 -32.71 -2.01 6.59
CA GLN A 24 -31.80 -1.19 5.78
C GLN A 24 -31.19 -0.05 6.60
N THR A 25 -31.99 0.59 7.47
CA THR A 25 -31.48 1.64 8.38
C THR A 25 -30.46 1.06 9.37
N SER A 26 -30.72 -0.13 9.92
CA SER A 26 -29.78 -0.81 10.83
C SER A 26 -28.47 -1.24 10.16
N VAL A 27 -28.53 -1.69 8.89
CA VAL A 27 -27.35 -2.06 8.10
C VAL A 27 -26.55 -0.82 7.72
N GLN A 28 -27.20 0.26 7.30
CA GLN A 28 -26.54 1.54 7.00
C GLN A 28 -25.88 2.16 8.23
N GLN A 29 -26.55 2.13 9.39
CA GLN A 29 -25.98 2.61 10.65
C GLN A 29 -24.75 1.80 11.08
N ARG A 30 -24.79 0.47 10.95
CA ARG A 30 -23.64 -0.40 11.25
C ARG A 30 -22.47 -0.13 10.30
N ALA A 31 -22.73 -0.03 9.00
CA ALA A 31 -21.70 0.29 8.01
C ALA A 31 -21.07 1.67 8.26
N HIS A 32 -21.89 2.67 8.61
CA HIS A 32 -21.40 4.00 8.96
C HIS A 32 -20.55 3.99 10.24
N ALA A 33 -20.98 3.29 11.28
CA ALA A 33 -20.22 3.15 12.52
C ALA A 33 -18.88 2.42 12.32
N GLU A 34 -18.86 1.40 11.47
CA GLU A 34 -17.64 0.69 11.08
C GLU A 34 -16.70 1.58 10.26
N TYR A 35 -17.23 2.33 9.30
CA TYR A 35 -16.48 3.33 8.54
C TYR A 35 -15.83 4.37 9.45
N GLU A 36 -16.60 4.99 10.35
CA GLU A 36 -16.07 5.99 11.28
C GLU A 36 -15.02 5.40 12.22
N ARG A 37 -15.19 4.15 12.66
CA ARG A 37 -14.16 3.44 13.45
C ARG A 37 -12.85 3.30 12.67
N HIS A 38 -12.91 2.85 11.42
CA HIS A 38 -11.73 2.70 10.56
C HIS A 38 -11.08 4.06 10.23
N LYS A 39 -11.91 5.09 10.00
CA LYS A 39 -11.44 6.46 9.81
C LYS A 39 -10.67 6.97 11.02
N GLN A 40 -11.24 6.85 12.22
CA GLN A 40 -10.57 7.28 13.45
C GLN A 40 -9.29 6.49 13.72
N ALA A 41 -9.26 5.18 13.40
CA ALA A 41 -8.04 4.39 13.47
C ALA A 41 -6.97 4.93 12.50
N ALA A 42 -7.32 5.20 11.24
CA ALA A 42 -6.39 5.75 10.26
C ALA A 42 -5.83 7.11 10.67
N ILE A 43 -6.65 8.02 11.20
CA ILE A 43 -6.19 9.32 11.73
C ILE A 43 -5.16 9.10 12.83
N ARG A 44 -5.46 8.26 13.82
CA ARG A 44 -4.51 7.97 14.91
C ARG A 44 -3.20 7.38 14.40
N ILE A 45 -3.26 6.45 13.45
CA ILE A 45 -2.05 5.83 12.87
C ILE A 45 -1.22 6.85 12.09
N ASN A 46 -1.87 7.72 11.31
CA ASN A 46 -1.20 8.79 10.57
C ASN A 46 -0.53 9.82 11.50
N ASP A 47 -1.16 10.14 12.62
CA ASP A 47 -0.60 10.98 13.68
C ASP A 47 0.62 10.32 14.34
N LEU A 48 0.55 9.01 14.61
CA LEU A 48 1.69 8.24 15.12
C LEU A 48 2.86 8.29 14.15
N ALA A 49 2.61 8.11 12.85
CA ALA A 49 3.66 8.11 11.81
C ALA A 49 4.47 9.42 11.77
N GLU A 50 3.89 10.54 12.21
CA GLU A 50 4.52 11.87 12.25
C GLU A 50 5.33 12.11 13.53
N ARG A 51 4.95 11.48 14.65
CA ARG A 51 5.49 11.77 15.99
C ARG A 51 6.43 10.69 16.53
N ILE A 52 7.06 9.91 15.66
CA ILE A 52 8.03 8.89 16.09
C ILE A 52 9.34 9.58 16.47
N HIS A 53 9.70 9.47 17.75
CA HIS A 53 10.95 9.98 18.31
C HIS A 53 11.74 8.89 19.07
N SER A 54 11.16 7.70 19.22
CA SER A 54 11.73 6.55 19.91
C SER A 54 11.41 5.22 19.21
N GLU A 55 12.19 4.18 19.50
CA GLU A 55 11.89 2.81 19.02
C GLU A 55 10.55 2.28 19.55
N ALA A 56 10.15 2.69 20.76
CA ALA A 56 8.87 2.30 21.34
C ALA A 56 7.68 2.87 20.55
N GLU A 57 7.75 4.14 20.16
CA GLU A 57 6.73 4.77 19.31
C GLU A 57 6.67 4.15 17.92
N ALA A 58 7.83 3.85 17.32
CA ALA A 58 7.88 3.13 16.04
C ALA A 58 7.26 1.72 16.16
N SER A 59 7.51 1.02 17.26
CA SER A 59 6.90 -0.29 17.54
C SER A 59 5.39 -0.19 17.72
N ALA A 60 4.90 0.83 18.43
CA ALA A 60 3.47 1.08 18.58
C ALA A 60 2.81 1.37 17.22
N PHE A 61 3.42 2.23 16.42
CA PHE A 61 2.98 2.55 15.06
C PHE A 61 2.88 1.30 14.16
N VAL A 62 3.93 0.49 14.09
CA VAL A 62 3.93 -0.75 13.31
C VAL A 62 2.90 -1.76 13.83
N SER A 63 2.68 -1.81 15.14
CA SER A 63 1.69 -2.71 15.75
C SER A 63 0.26 -2.31 15.39
N GLU A 64 -0.06 -1.02 15.39
CA GLU A 64 -1.38 -0.53 14.97
C GLU A 64 -1.65 -0.83 13.50
N ILE A 65 -0.66 -0.66 12.61
CA ILE A 65 -0.77 -1.06 11.20
C ILE A 65 -1.01 -2.57 11.09
N ALA A 66 -0.21 -3.38 11.80
CA ALA A 66 -0.38 -4.83 11.78
C ALA A 66 -1.76 -5.27 12.30
N ALA A 67 -2.33 -4.56 13.28
CA ALA A 67 -3.67 -4.84 13.79
C ALA A 67 -4.76 -4.58 12.74
N VAL A 68 -4.64 -3.51 11.94
CA VAL A 68 -5.55 -3.22 10.82
C VAL A 68 -5.56 -4.36 9.80
N PHE A 69 -4.39 -4.91 9.48
CA PHE A 69 -4.24 -5.95 8.47
C PHE A 69 -4.15 -7.38 9.04
N ALA A 70 -4.48 -7.59 10.31
CA ALA A 70 -4.29 -8.89 10.98
C ALA A 70 -5.01 -10.07 10.29
N LYS A 71 -6.08 -9.78 9.53
CA LYS A 71 -6.84 -10.78 8.76
C LYS A 71 -6.35 -10.96 7.31
N GLU A 72 -5.45 -10.10 6.86
CA GLU A 72 -5.04 -9.98 5.45
C GLU A 72 -3.54 -10.27 5.24
N LEU A 73 -2.70 -10.11 6.27
CA LEU A 73 -1.27 -10.35 6.17
C LEU A 73 -0.92 -11.85 6.19
N PRO A 74 0.00 -12.31 5.31
CA PRO A 74 0.60 -13.63 5.44
C PRO A 74 1.28 -13.80 6.82
N ALA A 75 1.27 -15.02 7.36
CA ALA A 75 1.80 -15.30 8.70
C ALA A 75 3.25 -14.85 8.92
N ALA A 76 4.08 -14.85 7.86
CA ALA A 76 5.46 -14.37 7.90
C ALA A 76 5.56 -12.88 8.29
N TRP A 77 4.65 -12.04 7.76
CA TRP A 77 4.54 -10.62 8.11
C TRP A 77 3.97 -10.40 9.51
N ALA A 78 3.12 -11.31 9.98
CA ALA A 78 2.56 -11.28 11.33
C ALA A 78 3.56 -11.73 12.41
N SER A 79 4.69 -12.33 12.03
CA SER A 79 5.71 -12.76 12.99
C SER A 79 6.23 -11.57 13.81
N ILE A 80 6.43 -11.79 15.12
CA ILE A 80 6.93 -10.74 16.02
C ILE A 80 8.32 -10.26 15.56
N GLY A 81 9.16 -11.17 15.07
CA GLY A 81 10.50 -10.86 14.59
C GLY A 81 10.53 -9.88 13.43
N ILE A 82 9.70 -10.08 12.38
CA ILE A 82 9.64 -9.13 11.25
C ILE A 82 9.06 -7.79 11.70
N ARG A 83 8.01 -7.77 12.52
CA ARG A 83 7.44 -6.51 13.03
C ARG A 83 8.45 -5.67 13.81
N GLN A 84 9.27 -6.30 14.65
CA GLN A 84 10.33 -5.61 15.38
C GLN A 84 11.40 -5.04 14.45
N ARG A 85 11.80 -5.78 13.41
CA ARG A 85 12.78 -5.28 12.42
C ARG A 85 12.22 -4.10 11.62
N VAL A 86 10.96 -4.16 11.21
CA VAL A 86 10.27 -3.03 10.54
C VAL A 86 10.21 -1.82 11.48
N ALA A 87 9.80 -2.00 12.73
CA ALA A 87 9.74 -0.91 13.71
C ALA A 87 11.10 -0.25 13.95
N HIS A 88 12.16 -1.05 14.06
CA HIS A 88 13.50 -0.50 14.20
C HIS A 88 13.95 0.25 12.94
N ALA A 89 13.77 -0.34 11.76
CA ALA A 89 14.11 0.31 10.49
C ALA A 89 13.33 1.63 10.31
N GLU A 90 12.07 1.66 10.74
CA GLU A 90 11.22 2.86 10.74
C GLU A 90 11.81 3.96 11.64
N TYR A 91 12.15 3.63 12.88
CA TYR A 91 12.80 4.57 13.80
C TYR A 91 14.14 5.09 13.24
N LYS A 92 14.97 4.21 12.67
CA LYS A 92 16.26 4.60 12.07
C LYS A 92 16.09 5.52 10.87
N ALA A 93 15.14 5.23 9.99
CA ALA A 93 14.85 6.05 8.81
C ALA A 93 14.43 7.47 9.19
N ILE A 94 13.61 7.61 10.24
CA ILE A 94 13.15 8.92 10.74
C ILE A 94 14.28 9.67 11.44
N SER A 95 15.09 8.97 12.25
CA SER A 95 16.19 9.58 13.00
C SER A 95 17.40 9.93 12.12
N ASN A 96 17.56 9.28 10.97
CA ASN A 96 18.67 9.47 10.06
C ASN A 96 18.25 9.12 8.62
N PRO A 97 18.09 10.12 7.72
CA PRO A 97 17.69 9.90 6.33
C PRO A 97 18.60 8.94 5.54
N THR A 98 19.87 8.77 5.92
CA THR A 98 20.77 7.79 5.28
C THR A 98 20.38 6.33 5.55
N LYS A 99 19.42 6.10 6.45
CA LYS A 99 18.86 4.79 6.79
C LYS A 99 17.55 4.48 6.06
N LEU A 100 17.08 5.39 5.20
CA LEU A 100 15.98 5.09 4.29
C LEU A 100 16.35 3.91 3.38
N ILE A 101 15.33 3.14 2.99
CA ILE A 101 15.48 1.99 2.10
C ILE A 101 15.43 2.51 0.66
N SER A 102 16.55 2.43 -0.06
CA SER A 102 16.59 2.89 -1.46
C SER A 102 15.60 2.12 -2.33
N GLU A 103 15.00 2.79 -3.31
CA GLU A 103 14.13 2.12 -4.29
C GLU A 103 14.87 1.00 -5.03
N GLN A 104 16.16 1.18 -5.30
CA GLN A 104 16.99 0.15 -5.93
C GLN A 104 17.01 -1.14 -5.10
N ARG A 105 17.12 -1.05 -3.77
CA ARG A 105 17.10 -2.23 -2.91
C ARG A 105 15.75 -2.96 -2.98
N ILE A 106 14.64 -2.22 -3.07
CA ILE A 106 13.30 -2.79 -3.25
C ILE A 106 13.22 -3.53 -4.60
N VAL A 107 13.72 -2.89 -5.67
CA VAL A 107 13.78 -3.46 -7.02
C VAL A 107 14.61 -4.74 -7.04
N ASP A 108 15.78 -4.75 -6.40
CA ASP A 108 16.67 -5.90 -6.36
C ASP A 108 16.00 -7.09 -5.67
N VAL A 109 15.44 -6.87 -4.47
CA VAL A 109 14.74 -7.91 -3.69
C VAL A 109 13.52 -8.44 -4.45
N TRP A 110 12.70 -7.55 -5.01
CA TRP A 110 11.51 -7.96 -5.77
C TRP A 110 11.88 -8.74 -7.04
N ASN A 111 12.85 -8.26 -7.81
CA ASN A 111 13.26 -8.92 -9.04
C ASN A 111 13.93 -10.27 -8.76
N GLN A 112 14.62 -10.40 -7.62
CA GLN A 112 15.11 -11.70 -7.14
C GLN A 112 13.94 -12.64 -6.85
N TYR A 113 12.93 -12.18 -6.11
CA TYR A 113 11.72 -12.95 -5.84
C TYR A 113 11.05 -13.45 -7.13
N VAL A 114 10.80 -12.55 -8.08
CA VAL A 114 10.16 -12.85 -9.38
C VAL A 114 10.94 -13.92 -10.14
N LYS A 115 12.27 -13.84 -10.16
CA LYS A 115 13.13 -14.84 -10.81
C LYS A 115 13.03 -16.20 -10.11
N GLU A 116 13.05 -16.21 -8.77
CA GLU A 116 13.08 -17.43 -7.98
C GLU A 116 11.79 -18.25 -8.11
N ILE A 117 10.65 -17.58 -8.18
CA ILE A 117 9.36 -18.24 -8.43
C ILE A 117 9.09 -18.51 -9.92
N ALA A 118 10.04 -18.19 -10.81
CA ALA A 118 9.90 -18.25 -12.26
C ALA A 118 8.64 -17.52 -12.78
N ALA A 119 8.38 -16.33 -12.22
CA ALA A 119 7.30 -15.47 -12.69
C ALA A 119 7.65 -14.82 -14.04
N PRO A 120 6.63 -14.44 -14.85
CA PRO A 120 6.85 -13.82 -16.16
C PRO A 120 7.70 -12.55 -16.10
N GLU A 121 8.43 -12.24 -17.18
CA GLU A 121 9.27 -11.02 -17.26
C GLU A 121 8.47 -9.73 -17.04
N GLU A 122 7.18 -9.72 -17.35
CA GLU A 122 6.33 -8.56 -17.04
C GLU A 122 6.25 -8.26 -15.53
N ALA A 123 6.57 -9.21 -14.65
CA ALA A 123 6.62 -8.97 -13.21
C ALA A 123 7.93 -8.32 -12.72
N ILE A 124 8.97 -8.26 -13.56
CA ILE A 124 10.20 -7.54 -13.28
C ILE A 124 9.91 -6.03 -13.29
N ILE A 125 10.53 -5.30 -12.37
CA ILE A 125 10.32 -3.86 -12.16
C ILE A 125 11.63 -3.07 -12.24
N SER A 126 11.48 -1.75 -12.34
CA SER A 126 12.54 -0.76 -12.32
C SER A 126 12.30 0.31 -11.25
N THR A 127 13.35 1.06 -10.90
CA THR A 127 13.26 2.19 -9.95
C THR A 127 12.28 3.25 -10.44
N ALA A 128 12.31 3.59 -11.74
CA ALA A 128 11.39 4.56 -12.33
C ALA A 128 9.92 4.15 -12.16
N GLU A 129 9.60 2.86 -12.24
CA GLU A 129 8.24 2.35 -12.02
C GLU A 129 7.82 2.44 -10.55
N ILE A 130 8.71 2.08 -9.63
CA ILE A 130 8.48 2.26 -8.18
C ILE A 130 8.26 3.72 -7.84
N HIS A 131 9.14 4.60 -8.29
CA HIS A 131 9.06 6.02 -8.02
C HIS A 131 7.75 6.61 -8.55
N ASN A 132 7.37 6.28 -9.79
CA ASN A 132 6.14 6.75 -10.41
C ASN A 132 4.88 6.21 -9.71
N MET A 133 4.92 4.97 -9.22
CA MET A 133 3.84 4.39 -8.43
C MET A 133 3.67 5.15 -7.11
N ARG A 134 4.77 5.34 -6.37
CA ARG A 134 4.79 6.07 -5.10
C ARG A 134 4.33 7.52 -5.26
N ASP A 135 4.81 8.22 -6.28
CA ASP A 135 4.40 9.60 -6.59
C ASP A 135 2.89 9.71 -6.85
N ALA A 136 2.32 8.77 -7.63
CA ALA A 136 0.88 8.71 -7.88
C ALA A 136 0.11 8.46 -6.58
N GLU A 137 0.54 7.49 -5.78
CA GLU A 137 -0.14 7.11 -4.56
C GLU A 137 -0.07 8.21 -3.50
N PHE A 138 1.08 8.84 -3.31
CA PHE A 138 1.25 9.96 -2.40
C PHE A 138 0.37 11.15 -2.82
N THR A 139 0.36 11.47 -4.12
CA THR A 139 -0.49 12.55 -4.68
C THR A 139 -1.96 12.29 -4.39
N VAL A 140 -2.43 11.06 -4.64
CA VAL A 140 -3.81 10.66 -4.36
C VAL A 140 -4.09 10.64 -2.86
N ALA A 141 -3.18 10.11 -2.05
CA ALA A 141 -3.31 10.04 -0.59
C ALA A 141 -3.48 11.43 0.00
N ARG A 142 -2.61 12.39 -0.34
CA ARG A 142 -2.72 13.78 0.11
C ARG A 142 -4.05 14.41 -0.27
N LEU A 143 -4.47 14.26 -1.52
CA LEU A 143 -5.72 14.83 -2.01
C LEU A 143 -6.94 14.24 -1.28
N MET A 144 -6.97 12.91 -1.13
CA MET A 144 -8.06 12.20 -0.48
C MET A 144 -8.12 12.48 1.01
N TRP A 145 -6.96 12.49 1.68
CA TRP A 145 -6.86 12.85 3.09
C TRP A 145 -7.41 14.24 3.37
N ALA A 146 -7.00 15.24 2.57
CA ALA A 146 -7.49 16.62 2.69
C ALA A 146 -9.00 16.76 2.44
N ARG A 147 -9.59 15.85 1.65
CA ARG A 147 -11.05 15.79 1.38
C ARG A 147 -11.83 14.98 2.40
N GLY A 148 -11.19 14.51 3.49
CA GLY A 148 -11.85 13.74 4.54
C GLY A 148 -12.00 12.25 4.26
N ASN A 149 -11.47 11.75 3.14
CA ASN A 149 -11.36 10.32 2.83
C ASN A 149 -10.13 9.74 3.55
N GLN A 150 -10.20 9.70 4.88
CA GLN A 150 -9.10 9.33 5.76
C GLN A 150 -9.19 7.83 6.06
N THR A 151 -8.34 7.05 5.40
CA THR A 151 -8.25 5.60 5.52
C THR A 151 -6.78 5.21 5.66
N VAL A 152 -6.50 3.96 6.08
CA VAL A 152 -5.12 3.47 6.19
C VAL A 152 -4.35 3.59 4.84
N TRP A 153 -5.05 3.53 3.72
CA TRP A 153 -4.47 3.65 2.38
C TRP A 153 -4.17 5.09 1.94
N THR A 154 -4.82 6.08 2.56
CA THR A 154 -4.68 7.50 2.21
C THR A 154 -3.85 8.28 3.22
N MET A 155 -3.22 7.61 4.20
CA MET A 155 -2.32 8.24 5.17
C MET A 155 -1.08 8.81 4.48
N PRO A 156 -0.86 10.14 4.48
CA PRO A 156 0.30 10.74 3.82
C PRO A 156 1.58 10.66 4.67
N ASN A 157 1.50 10.55 6.00
CA ASN A 157 2.67 10.70 6.87
C ASN A 157 3.60 9.48 6.86
N VAL A 158 3.24 8.40 6.14
CA VAL A 158 4.10 7.22 6.00
C VAL A 158 5.17 7.37 4.91
N TYR A 159 5.04 8.38 4.05
CA TYR A 159 5.95 8.58 2.92
C TYR A 159 7.22 9.32 3.33
N ALA A 160 8.36 8.88 2.78
CA ALA A 160 9.60 9.65 2.82
C ALA A 160 9.57 10.77 1.78
N LEU A 161 9.77 12.01 2.22
CA LEU A 161 9.72 13.19 1.37
C LEU A 161 11.06 13.92 1.31
N GLN A 162 11.31 14.56 0.17
CA GLN A 162 12.36 15.54 -0.02
C GLN A 162 11.97 16.89 0.63
N PRO A 163 12.93 17.81 0.83
CA PRO A 163 12.64 19.13 1.41
C PRO A 163 11.61 19.97 0.62
N ASP A 164 11.45 19.71 -0.67
CA ASP A 164 10.45 20.36 -1.53
C ASP A 164 9.04 19.73 -1.40
N GLY A 165 8.90 18.68 -0.58
CA GLY A 165 7.65 17.96 -0.35
C GLY A 165 7.33 16.88 -1.39
N LYS A 166 8.22 16.61 -2.35
CA LYS A 166 8.09 15.49 -3.29
C LYS A 166 8.53 14.18 -2.66
N VAL A 167 8.10 13.05 -3.22
CA VAL A 167 8.55 11.73 -2.77
C VAL A 167 10.06 11.59 -2.96
N ALA A 168 10.76 11.06 -1.95
CA ALA A 168 12.21 10.84 -2.02
C ALA A 168 12.55 9.57 -2.83
N ASP A 169 13.79 9.46 -3.31
CA ASP A 169 14.32 8.27 -4.03
C ASP A 169 14.57 7.05 -3.10
N ALA A 170 13.99 7.08 -1.91
CA ALA A 170 14.06 6.04 -0.91
C ALA A 170 12.79 6.08 -0.05
N CYS A 171 12.52 4.98 0.64
CA CYS A 171 11.31 4.74 1.41
C CYS A 171 11.60 4.68 2.92
N ARG A 172 10.60 5.03 3.72
CA ARG A 172 10.50 4.55 5.11
C ARG A 172 10.28 3.02 5.14
N ALA A 173 10.44 2.40 6.29
CA ALA A 173 10.28 0.96 6.41
C ALA A 173 8.82 0.53 6.17
N VAL A 174 7.86 1.22 6.78
CA VAL A 174 6.42 0.97 6.57
C VAL A 174 5.99 1.30 5.13
N GLU A 175 6.53 2.36 4.54
CA GLU A 175 6.31 2.65 3.12
C GLU A 175 6.82 1.51 2.21
N THR A 176 7.97 0.93 2.54
CA THR A 176 8.49 -0.24 1.81
C THR A 176 7.53 -1.43 1.91
N VAL A 177 6.94 -1.68 3.08
CA VAL A 177 5.92 -2.73 3.25
C VAL A 177 4.72 -2.48 2.33
N ARG A 178 4.25 -1.24 2.25
CA ARG A 178 3.17 -0.84 1.36
C ARG A 178 3.55 -1.06 -0.11
N VAL A 179 4.73 -0.62 -0.54
CA VAL A 179 5.21 -0.86 -1.92
C VAL A 179 5.18 -2.35 -2.26
N MET A 180 5.64 -3.22 -1.36
CA MET A 180 5.58 -4.67 -1.58
C MET A 180 4.15 -5.22 -1.70
N TYR A 181 3.19 -4.64 -0.97
CA TYR A 181 1.77 -4.96 -1.11
C TYR A 181 1.23 -4.54 -2.49
N ASP A 182 1.53 -3.32 -2.94
CA ASP A 182 1.06 -2.78 -4.23
C ASP A 182 1.66 -3.52 -5.43
N LEU A 183 2.91 -3.95 -5.31
CA LEU A 183 3.55 -4.83 -6.28
C LEU A 183 2.83 -6.19 -6.40
N ASN A 184 2.30 -6.71 -5.28
CA ASN A 184 1.49 -7.92 -5.27
C ASN A 184 0.03 -7.71 -5.76
N ASP A 185 -0.51 -6.49 -5.74
CA ASP A 185 -1.79 -6.20 -6.40
C ASP A 185 -1.63 -6.01 -7.93
N PHE A 186 -0.42 -5.66 -8.38
CA PHE A 186 0.03 -5.54 -9.78
C PHE A 186 -0.67 -4.47 -10.64
N ARG A 187 -1.89 -4.04 -10.28
CA ARG A 187 -2.64 -3.00 -11.01
C ARG A 187 -1.93 -1.65 -10.95
N ASN A 188 -1.45 -1.27 -9.77
CA ASN A 188 -0.72 -0.01 -9.56
C ASN A 188 0.57 0.02 -10.37
N LEU A 189 1.29 -1.12 -10.43
CA LEU A 189 2.49 -1.28 -11.22
C LEU A 189 2.24 -1.14 -12.73
N ARG A 190 1.20 -1.78 -13.28
CA ARG A 190 0.86 -1.61 -14.71
C ARG A 190 0.59 -0.14 -15.05
N GLY A 191 -0.18 0.54 -14.21
CA GLY A 191 -0.44 1.97 -14.37
C GLY A 191 0.84 2.80 -14.32
N ALA A 192 1.75 2.49 -13.40
CA ALA A 192 3.04 3.17 -13.29
C ALA A 192 3.91 2.95 -14.52
N ARG A 193 4.02 1.71 -15.00
CA ARG A 193 4.75 1.35 -16.22
C ARG A 193 4.25 2.13 -17.44
N ASP A 194 2.94 2.20 -17.63
CA ASP A 194 2.35 2.95 -18.74
C ASP A 194 2.64 4.45 -18.63
N ARG A 195 2.62 5.02 -17.42
CA ARG A 195 2.98 6.42 -17.19
C ARG A 195 4.46 6.68 -17.46
N VAL A 196 5.35 5.82 -16.98
CA VAL A 196 6.81 5.90 -17.24
C VAL A 196 7.10 5.87 -18.74
N ARG A 197 6.49 4.92 -19.48
CA ARG A 197 6.63 4.84 -20.95
C ARG A 197 6.18 6.11 -21.68
N ARG A 198 5.25 6.86 -21.10
CA ARG A 198 4.71 8.11 -21.66
C ARG A 198 5.38 9.35 -21.09
N GLY A 199 6.37 9.22 -20.20
CA GLY A 199 7.01 10.35 -19.52
C GLY A 199 6.07 11.14 -18.61
N ILE A 200 5.04 10.50 -18.04
CA ILE A 200 4.05 11.16 -17.18
C ILE A 200 4.51 11.10 -15.72
N VAL A 201 4.66 12.27 -15.10
CA VAL A 201 4.86 12.41 -13.64
C VAL A 201 3.53 12.81 -12.98
N PRO A 202 2.92 11.92 -12.16
CA PRO A 202 1.61 12.14 -11.54
C PRO A 202 1.47 13.45 -10.76
N SER A 203 2.44 13.79 -9.90
CA SER A 203 2.42 15.01 -9.08
C SER A 203 2.42 16.27 -9.94
N GLU A 204 3.30 16.36 -10.93
CA GLU A 204 3.34 17.49 -11.87
C GLU A 204 2.03 17.62 -12.67
N GLN A 205 1.42 16.49 -13.05
CA GLN A 205 0.14 16.51 -13.74
C GLN A 205 -0.99 17.01 -12.83
N ALA A 206 -0.95 16.68 -11.54
CA ALA A 206 -1.91 17.16 -10.56
C ALA A 206 -1.74 18.67 -10.29
N GLU A 207 -0.50 19.15 -10.14
CA GLU A 207 -0.18 20.58 -9.98
C GLU A 207 -0.71 21.41 -11.16
N LYS A 208 -0.39 20.99 -12.40
CA LYS A 208 -0.89 21.65 -13.63
C LYS A 208 -2.43 21.72 -13.70
N ARG A 209 -3.14 20.75 -13.11
CA ARG A 209 -4.61 20.75 -13.07
C ARG A 209 -5.17 21.69 -12.01
N MET A 210 -4.42 21.96 -10.94
CA MET A 210 -4.81 22.93 -9.91
C MET A 210 -4.57 24.37 -10.36
N GLU A 211 -3.60 24.60 -11.25
CA GLU A 211 -3.29 25.92 -11.82
C GLU A 211 -4.19 26.32 -13.01
N GLY A 212 -4.95 25.38 -13.58
CA GLY A 212 -5.81 25.62 -14.73
C GLY A 212 -7.12 26.39 -14.39
N PRO A 213 -7.71 27.11 -15.36
CA PRO A 213 -8.88 27.96 -15.14
C PRO A 213 -10.18 27.22 -14.79
N ASN A 214 -10.19 25.88 -14.84
CA ASN A 214 -11.29 25.04 -14.41
C ASN A 214 -10.75 23.78 -13.71
N PRO A 215 -10.64 23.77 -12.37
CA PRO A 215 -10.26 22.59 -11.61
C PRO A 215 -11.44 21.60 -11.62
N HIS A 216 -11.65 20.90 -12.73
CA HIS A 216 -12.63 19.81 -12.77
C HIS A 216 -12.03 18.55 -12.15
N PRO A 217 -12.65 17.99 -11.09
CA PRO A 217 -12.27 16.69 -10.58
C PRO A 217 -12.77 15.63 -11.55
N GLN A 218 -11.92 15.20 -12.48
CA GLN A 218 -12.15 13.88 -13.07
C GLN A 218 -11.69 12.83 -12.07
N PRO A 219 -12.57 11.92 -11.62
CA PRO A 219 -12.15 10.78 -10.85
C PRO A 219 -11.31 9.90 -11.78
N THR A 220 -9.99 9.93 -11.64
CA THR A 220 -9.13 8.82 -12.09
C THR A 220 -9.30 7.60 -11.17
N ALA A 221 -10.51 7.34 -10.71
CA ALA A 221 -10.90 6.06 -10.15
C ALA A 221 -11.42 5.23 -11.33
N TRP A 222 -10.49 4.65 -12.09
CA TRP A 222 -10.80 3.61 -13.06
C TRP A 222 -11.23 2.35 -12.29
N LEU A 223 -12.49 2.32 -11.86
CA LEU A 223 -13.15 1.10 -11.37
C LEU A 223 -13.57 0.28 -12.59
N GLY A 224 -12.57 -0.25 -13.30
CA GLY A 224 -12.80 -1.34 -14.24
C GLY A 224 -12.98 -2.62 -13.44
N ALA A 225 -14.11 -3.30 -13.59
CA ALA A 225 -14.22 -4.72 -13.24
C ALA A 225 -13.21 -5.47 -14.11
N HIS A 226 -12.04 -5.76 -13.55
CA HIS A 226 -10.97 -6.45 -14.25
C HIS A 226 -10.77 -7.81 -13.61
N VAL A 227 -10.70 -8.83 -14.46
CA VAL A 227 -10.27 -10.16 -14.06
C VAL A 227 -8.87 -10.01 -13.46
N ASP A 228 -8.69 -10.57 -12.27
CA ASP A 228 -7.41 -10.61 -11.57
C ASP A 228 -6.40 -11.37 -12.44
N THR A 229 -5.61 -10.59 -13.17
CA THR A 229 -4.60 -11.04 -14.13
C THR A 229 -3.22 -10.82 -13.55
N ASN A 230 -3.07 -10.84 -12.22
CA ASN A 230 -1.76 -10.74 -11.60
C ASN A 230 -0.90 -11.94 -12.03
N PRO A 231 0.18 -11.71 -12.81
CA PRO A 231 1.01 -12.79 -13.35
C PRO A 231 1.81 -13.55 -12.29
N ILE A 232 1.97 -12.95 -11.11
CA ILE A 232 2.76 -13.50 -10.00
C ILE A 232 2.01 -14.64 -9.32
N ARG A 233 0.68 -14.54 -9.17
CA ARG A 233 -0.09 -15.56 -8.43
C ARG A 233 0.00 -16.95 -9.05
N SER A 234 0.01 -17.02 -10.37
CA SER A 234 0.15 -18.31 -11.06
C SER A 234 1.53 -18.93 -10.82
N ALA A 235 2.56 -18.11 -10.72
CA ALA A 235 3.93 -18.53 -10.42
C ALA A 235 4.08 -18.94 -8.95
N GLU A 236 3.54 -18.15 -8.01
CA GLU A 236 3.49 -18.49 -6.58
C GLU A 236 2.79 -19.82 -6.32
N GLN A 237 1.62 -20.03 -6.94
CA GLN A 237 0.89 -21.29 -6.81
C GLN A 237 1.67 -22.47 -7.39
N ARG A 238 2.42 -22.26 -8.46
CA ARG A 238 3.27 -23.30 -9.04
C ARG A 238 4.43 -23.62 -8.10
N TYR A 239 5.15 -22.61 -7.64
CA TYR A 239 6.24 -22.73 -6.68
C TYR A 239 5.76 -23.47 -5.42
N LEU A 240 4.64 -23.06 -4.83
CA LEU A 240 4.04 -23.72 -3.67
C LEU A 240 3.72 -25.21 -3.90
N ARG A 241 3.28 -25.59 -5.11
CA ARG A 241 3.01 -27.00 -5.45
C ARG A 241 4.29 -27.82 -5.62
N GLU A 242 5.36 -27.21 -6.13
CA GLU A 242 6.62 -27.88 -6.43
C GLU A 242 7.53 -27.99 -5.19
N HIS A 243 7.51 -26.97 -4.33
CA HIS A 243 8.44 -26.77 -3.22
C HIS A 243 7.79 -26.88 -1.83
N GLY A 244 6.47 -26.77 -1.76
CA GLY A 244 5.72 -26.75 -0.50
C GLY A 244 5.71 -25.39 0.20
N SER A 245 4.90 -25.30 1.27
CA SER A 245 4.68 -24.06 2.02
C SER A 245 5.85 -23.64 2.90
N GLU A 246 6.66 -24.59 3.35
CA GLU A 246 7.83 -24.31 4.19
C GLU A 246 8.92 -23.58 3.40
N GLU A 247 9.32 -24.11 2.24
CA GLU A 247 10.30 -23.47 1.35
C GLU A 247 9.83 -22.09 0.90
N TYR A 248 8.54 -21.95 0.55
CA TYR A 248 7.96 -20.65 0.22
C TYR A 248 8.01 -19.66 1.40
N GLY A 249 7.73 -20.13 2.62
CA GLY A 249 7.88 -19.31 3.83
C GLY A 249 9.32 -18.87 4.10
N GLN A 250 10.29 -19.75 3.85
CA GLN A 250 11.73 -19.43 3.97
C GLN A 250 12.17 -18.40 2.93
N LEU A 251 11.70 -18.53 1.67
CA LEU A 251 11.90 -17.54 0.62
C LEU A 251 11.43 -16.15 1.06
N LEU A 252 10.16 -16.04 1.49
CA LEU A 252 9.61 -14.77 1.97
C LEU A 252 10.38 -14.22 3.18
N THR A 253 10.79 -15.09 4.12
CA THR A 253 11.57 -14.67 5.29
C THR A 253 12.93 -14.10 4.90
N ARG A 254 13.60 -14.72 3.91
CA ARG A 254 14.89 -14.25 3.40
C ARG A 254 14.76 -12.88 2.74
N LEU A 255 13.78 -12.70 1.85
CA LEU A 255 13.51 -11.43 1.18
C LEU A 255 13.20 -10.30 2.17
N LEU A 256 12.39 -10.60 3.19
CA LEU A 256 12.12 -9.65 4.27
C LEU A 256 13.36 -9.36 5.12
N GLY A 257 14.24 -10.34 5.33
CA GLY A 257 15.54 -10.12 5.94
C GLY A 257 16.47 -9.25 5.10
N GLU A 258 16.40 -9.35 3.77
CA GLU A 258 17.15 -8.49 2.86
C GLU A 258 16.63 -7.06 2.84
N LEU A 259 15.34 -6.80 3.09
CA LEU A 259 14.79 -5.44 3.25
C LEU A 259 15.01 -4.89 4.66
N PHE A 260 14.81 -5.74 5.66
CA PHE A 260 14.85 -5.42 7.09
C PHE A 260 15.85 -6.34 7.80
N PRO A 261 17.16 -6.02 7.71
CA PRO A 261 18.22 -6.90 8.21
C PRO A 261 18.15 -7.08 9.72
N LEU A 262 18.64 -8.24 10.17
CA LEU A 262 18.94 -8.46 11.58
C LEU A 262 20.01 -7.46 12.03
N GLN A 263 19.88 -7.02 13.28
CA GLN A 263 20.91 -6.26 13.98
C GLN A 263 21.84 -7.21 14.71
#